data_AF-A0A6S6TX38-F1
#
_entry.id   AF-A0A6S6TX38-F1
#
_cell.length_a   1.000
_cell.length_b   1.000
_cell.length_c   1.000
_cell.angle_alpha   90.00
_cell.angle_beta   90.00
_cell.angle_gamma   90.00
#
_symmetry.space_group_name_H-M   'P 1'
#
loop_
_entity.id
_entity.type
_entity.pdbx_description
1 polymer ?
#
loop_
_entity_poly.entity_id
_entity_poly.type
_entity_poly.pdbx_seq_one_letter_code
_entity_poly.pdbx_strand_id
1 'polypeptide(L)'
;MKLIFSGLFLFLSSWFTASLAQTEITLKAYYYPYQNFFEPVVYKYVNTDNPNDILYCLMKTKVVEKDTIVVSVTFDQSFYKVASGTEKITSQGSELQNYTIYITGITTPTRPIHKDIFRWQQKKQAPIKWSARYTSPFGEESIRKMREYIGPSDQYTFQQKDYPSIAFKDVYRHSIKANKSVQTTDFHQESLYCKGLGLVDYQRKMEKGVTLHYKLEKIISNEAWQALKKKPYTIQQGVKRT
;
A
#
# COMPACT_ATOMS: atom_id res chain seq x y z
N MET A 1 -1.53 -54.35 -65.80
CA MET A 1 -1.70 -52.99 -66.33
C MET A 1 -1.77 -52.03 -65.15
N LYS A 2 -1.14 -50.86 -65.29
CA LYS A 2 -0.51 -50.05 -64.22
C LYS A 2 -1.45 -49.45 -63.16
N LEU A 3 -1.03 -49.55 -61.91
CA LEU A 3 -1.38 -48.68 -60.78
C LEU A 3 -0.72 -47.29 -60.97
N ILE A 4 -1.50 -46.21 -60.83
CA ILE A 4 -0.98 -44.88 -60.50
C ILE A 4 -1.95 -44.23 -59.51
N PHE A 5 -1.58 -44.24 -58.23
CA PHE A 5 -2.08 -43.32 -57.22
C PHE A 5 -0.86 -42.83 -56.44
N SER A 6 -0.50 -41.57 -56.63
CA SER A 6 0.53 -40.84 -55.89
C SER A 6 0.21 -39.37 -56.17
N GLY A 7 0.00 -38.49 -55.21
CA GLY A 7 0.23 -38.49 -53.78
C GLY A 7 0.34 -37.00 -53.45
N LEU A 8 -0.74 -36.42 -52.91
CA LEU A 8 -0.82 -34.99 -52.63
C LEU A 8 0.06 -34.67 -51.42
N PHE A 9 1.17 -33.99 -51.65
CA PHE A 9 2.08 -33.52 -50.61
C PHE A 9 1.44 -32.30 -49.91
N LEU A 10 0.89 -32.49 -48.71
CA LEU A 10 0.47 -31.40 -47.84
C LEU A 10 1.60 -31.10 -46.83
N PHE A 11 2.38 -30.07 -47.14
CA PHE A 11 3.26 -29.40 -46.17
C PHE A 11 2.39 -28.62 -45.17
N LEU A 12 2.02 -29.23 -44.05
CA LEU A 12 1.57 -28.49 -42.87
C LEU A 12 2.81 -27.98 -42.11
N SER A 13 3.26 -26.78 -42.46
CA SER A 13 4.15 -26.00 -41.60
C SER A 13 3.37 -25.54 -40.37
N SER A 14 3.45 -26.32 -39.28
CA SER A 14 2.99 -25.89 -37.96
C SER A 14 3.95 -24.85 -37.41
N TRP A 15 3.64 -23.57 -37.65
CA TRP A 15 4.21 -22.47 -36.88
C TRP A 15 3.69 -22.59 -35.45
N PHE A 16 4.44 -23.28 -34.59
CA PHE A 16 4.33 -23.14 -33.14
C PHE A 16 4.68 -21.69 -32.78
N THR A 17 3.68 -20.83 -32.74
CA THR A 17 3.77 -19.57 -32.00
C THR A 17 3.81 -19.96 -30.52
N ALA A 18 5.02 -20.08 -29.97
CA ALA A 18 5.22 -20.02 -28.53
C ALA A 18 4.75 -18.64 -28.06
N SER A 19 3.46 -18.52 -27.77
CA SER A 19 2.93 -17.46 -26.94
C SER A 19 3.70 -17.54 -25.63
N LEU A 20 4.60 -16.58 -25.41
CA LEU A 20 5.18 -16.30 -24.10
C LEU A 20 3.99 -15.99 -23.17
N ALA A 21 3.43 -17.05 -22.57
CA ALA A 21 2.41 -16.93 -21.55
C ALA A 21 3.04 -16.15 -20.41
N GLN A 22 2.76 -14.85 -20.38
CA GLN A 22 3.18 -13.99 -19.30
C GLN A 22 2.43 -14.46 -18.07
N THR A 23 3.10 -15.26 -17.24
CA THR A 23 2.54 -15.80 -16.00
C THR A 23 2.07 -14.64 -15.14
N GLU A 24 0.75 -14.49 -15.01
CA GLU A 24 0.16 -13.52 -14.10
C GLU A 24 0.54 -13.89 -12.67
N ILE A 25 1.41 -13.10 -12.07
CA ILE A 25 1.78 -13.26 -10.66
C ILE A 25 0.61 -12.74 -9.83
N THR A 26 0.01 -13.60 -9.02
CA THR A 26 -0.98 -13.15 -8.03
C THR A 26 -0.28 -12.41 -6.89
N LEU A 27 -0.58 -11.12 -6.75
CA LEU A 27 -0.02 -10.26 -5.71
C LEU A 27 -0.82 -10.32 -4.41
N LYS A 28 -1.93 -11.05 -4.37
CA LYS A 28 -2.84 -11.10 -3.21
C LYS A 28 -2.14 -11.50 -1.91
N ALA A 29 -1.22 -12.44 -1.99
CA ALA A 29 -0.47 -12.90 -0.82
C ALA A 29 0.50 -11.84 -0.25
N TYR A 30 0.79 -10.77 -0.98
CA TYR A 30 1.64 -9.65 -0.54
C TYR A 30 0.85 -8.47 0.01
N TYR A 31 -0.47 -8.44 -0.16
CA TYR A 31 -1.31 -7.51 0.57
C TYR A 31 -1.38 -7.92 2.04
N TYR A 32 -1.83 -7.00 2.90
CA TYR A 32 -1.98 -7.30 4.32
C TYR A 32 -2.84 -8.56 4.52
N PRO A 33 -2.52 -9.43 5.49
CA PRO A 33 -3.27 -10.67 5.75
C PRO A 33 -4.64 -10.39 6.40
N TYR A 34 -5.50 -9.67 5.70
CA TYR A 34 -6.78 -9.15 6.20
C TYR A 34 -7.73 -10.24 6.70
N GLN A 35 -7.60 -11.46 6.23
CA GLN A 35 -8.38 -12.62 6.70
C GLN A 35 -8.12 -12.92 8.19
N ASN A 36 -7.00 -12.45 8.73
CA ASN A 36 -6.60 -12.66 10.13
C ASN A 36 -6.89 -11.45 11.03
N PHE A 37 -7.51 -10.38 10.53
CA PHE A 37 -7.70 -9.12 11.28
C PHE A 37 -9.11 -8.93 11.85
N PHE A 38 -9.89 -10.00 12.02
CA PHE A 38 -11.16 -9.90 12.74
C PHE A 38 -10.93 -9.47 14.19
N GLU A 39 -9.83 -9.92 14.78
CA GLU A 39 -9.18 -9.25 15.91
C GLU A 39 -8.21 -8.18 15.39
N PRO A 40 -8.31 -6.92 15.83
CA PRO A 40 -7.44 -5.86 15.34
C PRO A 40 -5.96 -6.13 15.65
N VAL A 41 -5.10 -5.72 14.72
CA VAL A 41 -3.65 -5.68 14.91
C VAL A 41 -3.10 -4.31 14.58
N VAL A 42 -1.95 -3.97 15.14
CA VAL A 42 -1.30 -2.68 14.89
C VAL A 42 0.11 -2.89 14.36
N TYR A 43 0.37 -2.39 13.16
CA TYR A 43 1.71 -2.36 12.56
C TYR A 43 2.43 -1.12 13.08
N LYS A 44 3.56 -1.31 13.77
CA LYS A 44 4.43 -0.22 14.23
C LYS A 44 5.57 -0.04 13.24
N TYR A 45 5.63 1.13 12.63
CA TYR A 45 6.72 1.55 11.76
C TYR A 45 7.58 2.59 12.46
N VAL A 46 8.89 2.48 12.30
CA VAL A 46 9.86 3.38 12.92
C VAL A 46 10.74 3.99 11.83
N ASN A 47 10.96 5.30 11.91
CA ASN A 47 11.86 5.99 11.01
C ASN A 47 13.31 5.58 11.31
N THR A 48 14.03 5.15 10.26
CA THR A 48 15.41 4.66 10.37
C THR A 48 16.42 5.76 10.72
N ASP A 49 16.11 7.02 10.41
CA ASP A 49 16.94 8.17 10.74
C ASP A 49 16.58 8.78 12.11
N ASN A 50 15.36 8.56 12.60
CA ASN A 50 14.89 9.05 13.89
C ASN A 50 13.98 8.02 14.59
N PRO A 51 14.47 7.27 15.59
CA PRO A 51 13.68 6.24 16.25
C PRO A 51 12.48 6.77 17.05
N ASN A 52 12.41 8.08 17.30
CA ASN A 52 11.25 8.71 17.96
C ASN A 52 10.12 9.06 17.00
N ASP A 53 10.38 9.08 15.70
CA ASP A 53 9.38 9.27 14.66
C ASP A 53 8.76 7.90 14.33
N ILE A 54 7.58 7.66 14.91
CA ILE A 54 6.88 6.38 14.91
C ILE A 54 5.49 6.56 14.32
N LEU A 55 5.10 5.62 13.47
CA LEU A 55 3.75 5.51 12.94
C LEU A 55 3.13 4.18 13.35
N TYR A 56 1.90 4.24 13.86
CA TYR A 56 1.12 3.05 14.18
C TYR A 56 -0.04 2.93 13.18
N CYS A 57 -0.17 1.78 12.52
CA CYS A 57 -1.28 1.50 11.62
C CYS A 57 -2.13 0.36 12.18
N LEU A 58 -3.28 0.71 12.77
CA LEU A 58 -4.28 -0.27 13.20
C LEU A 58 -5.02 -0.79 11.99
N MET A 59 -5.12 -2.11 11.88
CA MET A 59 -5.82 -2.83 10.82
C MET A 59 -6.89 -3.71 11.45
N LYS A 60 -8.12 -3.64 10.92
CA LYS A 60 -9.27 -4.45 11.32
C LYS A 60 -10.05 -4.91 10.10
N THR A 61 -10.55 -6.13 10.14
CA THR A 61 -11.50 -6.66 9.16
C THR A 61 -12.89 -6.79 9.76
N LYS A 62 -13.92 -6.48 8.97
CA LYS A 62 -15.32 -6.71 9.31
C LYS A 62 -16.08 -7.19 8.07
N VAL A 63 -17.18 -7.90 8.30
CA VAL A 63 -18.13 -8.24 7.22
C VAL A 63 -19.34 -7.30 7.34
N VAL A 64 -19.69 -6.62 6.24
CA VAL A 64 -20.86 -5.74 6.16
C VAL A 64 -21.65 -6.15 4.92
N GLU A 65 -22.91 -6.55 5.08
CA GLU A 65 -23.76 -6.93 3.93
C GLU A 65 -23.12 -7.97 2.98
N LYS A 66 -22.37 -8.92 3.56
CA LYS A 66 -21.56 -9.96 2.86
C LYS A 66 -20.26 -9.48 2.22
N ASP A 67 -19.98 -8.18 2.22
CA ASP A 67 -18.69 -7.64 1.80
C ASP A 67 -17.64 -7.76 2.90
N THR A 68 -16.42 -8.15 2.52
CA THR A 68 -15.26 -8.07 3.41
C THR A 68 -14.67 -6.67 3.35
N ILE A 69 -14.65 -5.99 4.49
CA ILE A 69 -14.20 -4.61 4.62
C ILE A 69 -12.95 -4.56 5.50
N VAL A 70 -11.89 -3.95 4.99
CA VAL A 70 -10.67 -3.64 5.73
C VAL A 70 -10.74 -2.18 6.19
N VAL A 71 -10.57 -1.97 7.49
CA VAL A 71 -10.50 -0.65 8.12
C VAL A 71 -9.07 -0.42 8.58
N SER A 72 -8.50 0.71 8.19
CA SER A 72 -7.17 1.14 8.61
C SER A 72 -7.26 2.48 9.35
N VAL A 73 -6.48 2.62 10.43
CA VAL A 73 -6.32 3.89 11.14
C VAL A 73 -4.84 4.10 11.44
N THR A 74 -4.29 5.20 10.95
CA THR A 74 -2.92 5.62 11.22
C THR A 74 -2.89 6.59 12.39
N PHE A 75 -1.96 6.35 13.31
CA PHE A 75 -1.67 7.21 14.46
C PHE A 75 -0.20 7.63 14.42
N ASP A 76 0.07 8.83 14.94
CA ASP A 76 1.44 9.29 15.20
C ASP A 76 2.02 8.66 16.48
N GLN A 77 3.26 9.05 16.84
CA GLN A 77 3.95 8.54 18.02
C GLN A 77 3.20 8.82 19.34
N SER A 78 2.38 9.87 19.37
CA SER A 78 1.58 10.32 20.52
C SER A 78 0.16 9.74 20.51
N PHE A 79 -0.12 8.79 19.62
CA PHE A 79 -1.41 8.15 19.44
C PHE A 79 -2.53 9.06 18.93
N TYR A 80 -2.22 10.22 18.36
CA TYR A 80 -3.20 11.03 17.65
C TYR A 80 -3.47 10.43 16.28
N LYS A 81 -4.75 10.37 15.89
CA LYS A 81 -5.13 9.91 14.55
C LYS A 81 -4.62 10.90 13.51
N VAL A 82 -4.05 10.35 12.44
CA VAL A 82 -3.54 11.12 11.29
C VAL A 82 -4.42 10.88 10.07
N ALA A 83 -4.78 9.63 9.82
CA ALA A 83 -5.67 9.24 8.72
C ALA A 83 -6.43 7.96 9.04
N SER A 84 -7.55 7.74 8.36
CA SER A 84 -8.23 6.45 8.35
C SER A 84 -8.79 6.12 6.98
N GLY A 85 -8.78 4.84 6.62
CA GLY A 85 -9.30 4.32 5.37
C GLY A 85 -10.29 3.19 5.62
N THR A 86 -11.22 3.02 4.68
CA THR A 86 -12.06 1.82 4.59
C THR A 86 -11.99 1.31 3.17
N GLU A 87 -11.61 0.05 3.03
CA GLU A 87 -11.42 -0.61 1.74
C GLU A 87 -12.36 -1.82 1.64
N LYS A 88 -12.99 -2.00 0.48
CA LYS A 88 -13.76 -3.19 0.13
C LYS A 88 -12.83 -4.17 -0.59
N ILE A 89 -12.79 -5.40 -0.10
CA ILE A 89 -12.10 -6.49 -0.78
C ILE A 89 -13.00 -7.04 -1.88
N THR A 90 -12.49 -7.05 -3.11
CA THR A 90 -13.18 -7.56 -4.29
C THR A 90 -12.45 -8.77 -4.87
N SER A 91 -13.04 -9.38 -5.90
CA SER A 91 -12.38 -10.45 -6.68
C SER A 91 -11.15 -9.96 -7.45
N GLN A 92 -11.00 -8.65 -7.65
CA GLN A 92 -9.90 -8.05 -8.42
C GLN A 92 -8.82 -7.41 -7.54
N GLY A 93 -9.17 -7.00 -6.32
CA GLY A 93 -8.24 -6.26 -5.47
C GLY A 93 -8.86 -5.72 -4.20
N SER A 94 -8.34 -4.57 -3.77
CA SER A 94 -8.87 -3.75 -2.69
C SER A 94 -9.25 -2.37 -3.22
N GLU A 95 -10.46 -1.92 -2.91
CA GLU A 95 -11.03 -0.67 -3.39
C GLU A 95 -11.38 0.28 -2.25
N LEU A 96 -10.90 1.51 -2.31
CA LEU A 96 -11.18 2.57 -1.35
C LEU A 96 -12.66 2.95 -1.38
N GLN A 97 -13.33 2.74 -0.26
CA GLN A 97 -14.71 3.19 -0.03
C GLN A 97 -14.73 4.57 0.62
N ASN A 98 -13.91 4.75 1.66
CA ASN A 98 -13.81 6.00 2.40
C ASN A 98 -12.36 6.28 2.79
N TYR A 99 -12.02 7.56 2.82
CA TYR A 99 -10.77 8.03 3.37
C TYR A 99 -11.04 9.29 4.19
N THR A 100 -10.31 9.46 5.28
CA THR A 100 -10.46 10.57 6.20
C THR A 100 -9.07 10.99 6.62
N ILE A 101 -8.82 12.30 6.60
CA ILE A 101 -7.61 12.90 7.15
C ILE A 101 -8.02 13.66 8.41
N TYR A 102 -7.17 13.60 9.42
CA TYR A 102 -7.34 14.34 10.66
C TYR A 102 -6.31 15.48 10.68
N ILE A 103 -6.76 16.69 10.36
CA ILE A 103 -5.90 17.89 10.32
C ILE A 103 -6.18 18.65 11.61
N THR A 104 -5.16 18.82 12.47
CA THR A 104 -5.29 19.53 13.75
C THR A 104 -6.48 19.05 14.61
N GLY A 105 -6.75 17.74 14.61
CA GLY A 105 -7.89 17.13 15.31
C GLY A 105 -9.25 17.29 14.62
N ILE A 106 -9.34 18.05 13.52
CA ILE A 106 -10.55 18.20 12.72
C ILE A 106 -10.69 16.98 11.81
N THR A 107 -11.84 16.31 11.91
CA THR A 107 -12.20 15.21 11.03
C THR A 107 -12.64 15.76 9.68
N THR A 108 -11.90 15.45 8.62
CA THR A 108 -12.23 15.88 7.27
C THR A 108 -12.60 14.65 6.42
N PRO A 109 -13.90 14.40 6.18
CA PRO A 109 -14.34 13.38 5.24
C PRO A 109 -13.82 13.70 3.84
N THR A 110 -13.38 12.68 3.12
CA THR A 110 -12.96 12.85 1.73
C THR A 110 -13.94 12.16 0.78
N ARG A 111 -13.92 12.59 -0.49
CA ARG A 111 -14.64 11.95 -1.58
C ARG A 111 -13.64 11.19 -2.48
N PRO A 112 -13.60 9.84 -2.45
CA PRO A 112 -12.80 9.06 -3.37
C PRO A 112 -13.25 9.27 -4.83
N ILE A 113 -12.29 9.35 -5.75
CA ILE A 113 -12.55 9.49 -7.19
C ILE A 113 -12.06 8.25 -7.92
N HIS A 114 -10.75 7.97 -7.85
CA HIS A 114 -10.19 6.68 -8.20
C HIS A 114 -10.07 5.86 -6.93
N LYS A 115 -10.35 4.57 -6.99
CA LYS A 115 -10.55 3.73 -5.80
C LYS A 115 -9.55 2.59 -5.68
N ASP A 116 -8.73 2.31 -6.67
CA ASP A 116 -7.87 1.13 -6.63
C ASP A 116 -6.73 1.33 -5.62
N ILE A 117 -6.73 0.56 -4.54
CA ILE A 117 -5.64 0.55 -3.53
C ILE A 117 -4.61 -0.52 -3.87
N PHE A 118 -5.07 -1.70 -4.26
CA PHE A 118 -4.24 -2.86 -4.58
C PHE A 118 -4.97 -3.74 -5.59
N ARG A 119 -4.23 -4.42 -6.49
CA ARG A 119 -4.79 -5.38 -7.46
C ARG A 119 -4.17 -6.75 -7.26
N TRP A 120 -4.99 -7.80 -7.29
CA TRP A 120 -4.52 -9.18 -7.15
C TRP A 120 -3.75 -9.65 -8.36
N GLN A 121 -4.10 -9.16 -9.55
CA GLN A 121 -3.39 -9.42 -10.79
C GLN A 121 -2.90 -8.08 -11.34
N GLN A 122 -1.60 -7.98 -11.59
CA GLN A 122 -0.96 -6.71 -11.89
C GLN A 122 0.11 -6.88 -12.97
N LYS A 123 -0.06 -6.19 -14.09
CA LYS A 123 0.96 -6.08 -15.13
C LYS A 123 1.95 -4.97 -14.75
N LYS A 124 3.24 -5.13 -15.08
CA LYS A 124 4.34 -4.23 -14.67
C LYS A 124 4.10 -2.74 -14.99
N GLN A 125 3.23 -2.41 -15.95
CA GLN A 125 3.01 -1.04 -16.43
C GLN A 125 1.57 -0.53 -16.25
N ALA A 126 0.66 -1.31 -15.67
CA ALA A 126 -0.73 -0.86 -15.48
C ALA A 126 -0.84 -0.07 -14.15
N PRO A 127 -0.99 1.27 -14.15
CA PRO A 127 -0.99 2.01 -12.90
C PRO A 127 -2.22 1.68 -12.04
N ILE A 128 -1.99 1.39 -10.75
CA ILE A 128 -3.02 1.38 -9.71
C ILE A 128 -3.23 2.82 -9.27
N LYS A 129 -4.47 3.31 -9.25
CA LYS A 129 -4.75 4.71 -8.93
C LYS A 129 -5.81 4.81 -7.85
N TRP A 130 -5.50 5.60 -6.83
CA TRP A 130 -6.53 6.17 -5.97
C TRP A 130 -6.35 7.67 -5.81
N SER A 131 -7.43 8.36 -5.52
CA SER A 131 -7.40 9.78 -5.24
C SER A 131 -8.60 10.20 -4.43
N ALA A 132 -8.44 11.23 -3.62
CA ALA A 132 -9.51 11.80 -2.82
C ALA A 132 -9.51 13.33 -2.90
N ARG A 133 -10.69 13.93 -2.75
CA ARG A 133 -10.87 15.39 -2.58
C ARG A 133 -11.49 15.69 -1.23
N TYR A 134 -11.14 16.82 -0.64
CA TYR A 134 -11.66 17.24 0.64
C TYR A 134 -11.46 18.74 0.87
N THR A 135 -12.23 19.31 1.78
CA THR A 135 -12.09 20.72 2.20
C THR A 135 -11.39 20.79 3.55
N SER A 136 -10.37 21.63 3.67
CA SER A 136 -9.65 21.88 4.92
C SER A 136 -9.69 23.38 5.27
N PRO A 137 -9.14 23.78 6.44
CA PRO A 137 -8.92 25.20 6.74
C PRO A 137 -8.06 25.95 5.71
N PHE A 138 -7.31 25.24 4.87
CA PHE A 138 -6.43 25.81 3.85
C PHE A 138 -7.12 25.93 2.46
N GLY A 139 -8.30 25.36 2.28
CA GLY A 139 -9.07 25.43 1.04
C GLY A 139 -9.52 24.06 0.51
N GLU A 140 -9.78 24.00 -0.80
CA GLU A 140 -10.13 22.75 -1.48
C GLU A 140 -8.88 21.96 -1.80
N GLU A 141 -8.74 20.78 -1.20
CA GLU A 141 -7.58 19.93 -1.33
C GLU A 141 -7.88 18.66 -2.14
N SER A 142 -6.84 18.14 -2.78
CA SER A 142 -6.90 16.83 -3.42
C SER A 142 -5.58 16.09 -3.30
N ILE A 143 -5.65 14.80 -3.03
CA ILE A 143 -4.51 13.90 -3.06
C ILE A 143 -4.74 12.85 -4.14
N ARG A 144 -3.72 12.62 -4.96
CA ARG A 144 -3.70 11.56 -5.96
C ARG A 144 -2.47 10.70 -5.77
N LYS A 145 -2.66 9.39 -5.82
CA LYS A 145 -1.61 8.39 -5.86
C LYS A 145 -1.68 7.62 -7.18
N MET A 146 -0.53 7.43 -7.80
CA MET A 146 -0.35 6.45 -8.88
C MET A 146 0.73 5.47 -8.44
N ARG A 147 0.42 4.18 -8.50
CA ARG A 147 1.28 3.09 -8.06
C ARG A 147 1.64 2.20 -9.23
N GLU A 148 2.92 1.91 -9.35
CA GLU A 148 3.52 1.01 -10.33
C GLU A 148 4.13 -0.20 -9.62
N TYR A 149 3.84 -1.40 -10.13
CA TYR A 149 4.45 -2.63 -9.65
C TYR A 149 5.82 -2.81 -10.31
N ILE A 150 6.88 -2.83 -9.52
CA ILE A 150 8.25 -2.93 -10.03
C ILE A 150 8.61 -4.39 -10.30
N GLY A 151 8.22 -5.30 -9.41
CA GLY A 151 8.55 -6.72 -9.50
C GLY A 151 8.86 -7.34 -8.13
N PRO A 152 9.33 -8.59 -8.13
CA PRO A 152 10.03 -9.18 -7.00
C PRO A 152 11.23 -8.32 -6.56
N SER A 153 11.56 -8.37 -5.28
CA SER A 153 12.73 -7.74 -4.69
C SER A 153 13.45 -8.75 -3.79
N ASP A 154 14.55 -8.32 -3.16
CA ASP A 154 15.35 -9.18 -2.28
C ASP A 154 14.52 -9.66 -1.08
N GLN A 155 14.90 -10.80 -0.52
CA GLN A 155 14.26 -11.31 0.70
C GLN A 155 14.36 -10.26 1.81
N TYR A 156 13.27 -10.09 2.56
CA TYR A 156 13.25 -9.22 3.73
C TYR A 156 13.22 -10.05 4.99
N THR A 157 14.19 -9.83 5.88
CA THR A 157 14.23 -10.51 7.18
C THR A 157 13.40 -9.73 8.19
N PHE A 158 12.36 -10.35 8.73
CA PHE A 158 11.56 -9.83 9.82
C PHE A 158 11.51 -10.86 10.94
N GLN A 159 11.90 -10.48 12.17
CA GLN A 159 11.93 -11.37 13.34
C GLN A 159 12.66 -12.70 13.07
N GLN A 160 13.87 -12.62 12.49
CA GLN A 160 14.74 -13.76 12.16
C GLN A 160 14.15 -14.74 11.12
N LYS A 161 13.12 -14.32 10.37
CA LYS A 161 12.55 -15.09 9.28
C LYS A 161 12.60 -14.28 7.99
N ASP A 162 12.98 -14.95 6.91
CA ASP A 162 13.01 -14.36 5.58
C ASP A 162 11.66 -14.49 4.88
N TYR A 163 11.27 -13.42 4.20
CA TYR A 163 10.02 -13.32 3.48
C TYR A 163 10.26 -12.89 2.03
N PRO A 164 9.66 -13.59 1.05
CA PRO A 164 9.62 -13.11 -0.32
C PRO A 164 8.97 -11.73 -0.35
N SER A 165 9.55 -10.82 -1.14
CA SER A 165 9.12 -9.44 -1.19
C SER A 165 8.85 -8.98 -2.62
N ILE A 166 8.03 -7.93 -2.74
CA ILE A 166 7.79 -7.19 -3.97
C ILE A 166 7.91 -5.70 -3.73
N ALA A 167 8.31 -4.98 -4.76
CA ALA A 167 8.45 -3.53 -4.72
C ALA A 167 7.37 -2.81 -5.53
N PHE A 168 6.94 -1.66 -5.00
CA PHE A 168 6.12 -0.69 -5.69
C PHE A 168 6.80 0.68 -5.71
N LYS A 169 6.55 1.42 -6.77
CA LYS A 169 6.87 2.85 -6.85
C LYS A 169 5.58 3.65 -6.93
N ASP A 170 5.47 4.62 -6.06
CA ASP A 170 4.31 5.48 -5.92
C ASP A 170 4.69 6.92 -6.27
N VAL A 171 3.87 7.58 -7.08
CA VAL A 171 3.92 9.01 -7.35
C VAL A 171 2.69 9.64 -6.73
N TYR A 172 2.91 10.62 -5.87
CA TYR A 172 1.86 11.40 -5.22
C TYR A 172 1.84 12.82 -5.76
N ARG A 173 0.63 13.34 -5.88
CA ARG A 173 0.35 14.76 -6.10
C ARG A 173 -0.65 15.22 -5.09
N HIS A 174 -0.27 16.21 -4.29
CA HIS A 174 -1.16 16.91 -3.37
C HIS A 174 -1.36 18.34 -3.89
N SER A 175 -2.61 18.78 -4.01
CA SER A 175 -2.93 20.11 -4.50
C SER A 175 -3.88 20.80 -3.55
N ILE A 176 -3.62 22.09 -3.28
CA ILE A 176 -4.45 22.98 -2.46
C ILE A 176 -4.90 24.13 -3.33
N LYS A 177 -6.22 24.34 -3.44
CA LYS A 177 -6.83 25.45 -4.17
C LYS A 177 -7.45 26.43 -3.17
N ALA A 178 -6.89 27.63 -3.12
CA ALA A 178 -7.33 28.72 -2.24
C ALA A 178 -7.26 30.06 -2.98
N ASN A 179 -8.30 30.90 -2.85
CA ASN A 179 -8.30 32.29 -3.36
C ASN A 179 -7.80 32.44 -4.81
N LYS A 180 -8.28 31.58 -5.72
CA LYS A 180 -7.87 31.50 -7.14
C LYS A 180 -6.43 31.03 -7.41
N SER A 181 -5.63 30.75 -6.37
CA SER A 181 -4.32 30.11 -6.50
C SER A 181 -4.43 28.58 -6.35
N VAL A 182 -3.52 27.86 -7.01
CA VAL A 182 -3.35 26.42 -6.84
C VAL A 182 -1.89 26.17 -6.49
N GLN A 183 -1.65 25.63 -5.29
CA GLN A 183 -0.35 25.11 -4.88
C GLN A 183 -0.36 23.60 -5.07
N THR A 184 0.74 23.05 -5.58
CA THR A 184 0.89 21.61 -5.77
C THR A 184 2.24 21.17 -5.23
N THR A 185 2.25 20.06 -4.53
CA THR A 185 3.45 19.40 -4.03
C THR A 185 3.43 17.96 -4.53
N ASP A 186 4.51 17.57 -5.21
CA ASP A 186 4.71 16.22 -5.69
C ASP A 186 5.71 15.49 -4.79
N PHE A 187 5.49 14.21 -4.54
CA PHE A 187 6.45 13.38 -3.82
C PHE A 187 6.40 11.93 -4.28
N HIS A 188 7.50 11.22 -4.05
CA HIS A 188 7.67 9.83 -4.48
C HIS A 188 7.79 8.92 -3.27
N GLN A 189 7.29 7.69 -3.39
CA GLN A 189 7.50 6.67 -2.38
C GLN A 189 7.86 5.34 -3.03
N GLU A 190 8.91 4.71 -2.54
CA GLU A 190 9.24 3.32 -2.83
C GLU A 190 8.74 2.48 -1.66
N SER A 191 8.12 1.34 -1.92
CA SER A 191 7.48 0.52 -0.89
C SER A 191 7.75 -0.96 -1.12
N LEU A 192 8.14 -1.66 -0.06
CA LEU A 192 8.39 -3.09 -0.05
C LEU A 192 7.25 -3.80 0.68
N TYR A 193 6.67 -4.79 0.03
CA TYR A 193 5.63 -5.64 0.59
C TYR A 193 6.12 -7.07 0.68
N CYS A 194 5.87 -7.72 1.82
CA CYS A 194 6.26 -9.11 2.05
C CYS A 194 5.06 -10.04 2.05
N LYS A 195 5.28 -11.24 1.50
CA LYS A 195 4.25 -12.28 1.45
C LYS A 195 3.80 -12.65 2.86
N GLY A 196 2.51 -12.49 3.15
CA GLY A 196 1.90 -12.78 4.44
C GLY A 196 2.08 -11.70 5.51
N LEU A 197 2.76 -10.59 5.21
CA LEU A 197 2.95 -9.47 6.15
C LEU A 197 2.28 -8.19 5.64
N GLY A 198 2.28 -7.92 4.34
CA GLY A 198 1.88 -6.62 3.82
C GLY A 198 3.07 -5.67 3.71
N LEU A 199 2.84 -4.37 3.91
CA LEU A 199 3.89 -3.35 3.82
C LEU A 199 4.90 -3.53 4.97
N VAL A 200 6.20 -3.57 4.65
CA VAL A 200 7.28 -3.74 5.65
C VAL A 200 8.32 -2.63 5.63
N ASP A 201 8.45 -1.93 4.51
CA ASP A 201 9.42 -0.85 4.34
C ASP A 201 8.83 0.16 3.36
N TYR A 202 8.99 1.45 3.63
CA TYR A 202 8.86 2.45 2.59
C TYR A 202 9.78 3.64 2.82
N GLN A 203 10.26 4.19 1.71
CA GLN A 203 11.01 5.44 1.67
C GLN A 203 10.22 6.47 0.88
N ARG A 204 9.94 7.62 1.50
CA ARG A 204 9.29 8.78 0.87
C ARG A 204 10.33 9.86 0.61
N LYS A 205 10.41 10.32 -0.63
CA LYS A 205 11.26 11.43 -1.08
C LYS A 205 10.36 12.62 -1.39
N MET A 206 10.49 13.69 -0.60
CA MET A 206 9.77 14.95 -0.77
C MET A 206 10.68 16.00 -1.43
N GLU A 207 10.11 17.15 -1.78
CA GLU A 207 10.88 18.30 -2.27
C GLU A 207 11.97 18.73 -1.27
N LYS A 208 13.02 19.40 -1.77
CA LYS A 208 14.17 19.88 -0.98
C LYS A 208 15.00 18.78 -0.31
N GLY A 209 14.92 17.54 -0.82
CA GLY A 209 15.76 16.42 -0.38
C GLY A 209 15.31 15.75 0.91
N VAL A 210 14.19 16.17 1.50
CA VAL A 210 13.66 15.53 2.71
C VAL A 210 13.27 14.09 2.39
N THR A 211 13.89 13.17 3.10
CA THR A 211 13.64 11.73 2.96
C THR A 211 13.13 11.18 4.27
N LEU A 212 12.03 10.44 4.23
CA LEU A 212 11.50 9.70 5.36
C LEU A 212 11.58 8.21 5.04
N HIS A 213 12.26 7.42 5.86
CA HIS A 213 12.41 5.99 5.64
C HIS A 213 11.90 5.23 6.85
N TYR A 214 10.77 4.55 6.70
CA TYR A 214 10.13 3.79 7.77
C TYR A 214 10.22 2.29 7.52
N LYS A 215 10.54 1.54 8.58
CA LYS A 215 10.55 0.07 8.58
C LYS A 215 9.59 -0.49 9.61
N LEU A 216 8.96 -1.61 9.29
CA LEU A 216 8.13 -2.37 10.21
C LEU A 216 9.00 -2.93 11.34
N GLU A 217 8.78 -2.46 12.55
CA GLU A 217 9.49 -2.93 13.73
C GLU A 217 8.71 -4.06 14.41
N LYS A 218 7.39 -3.92 14.51
CA LYS A 218 6.55 -4.85 15.28
C LYS A 218 5.12 -4.89 14.77
N ILE A 219 4.51 -6.07 14.85
CA ILE A 219 3.05 -6.24 14.77
C ILE A 219 2.55 -6.48 16.20
N ILE A 220 1.62 -5.64 16.65
CA ILE A 220 1.14 -5.56 18.03
C ILE A 220 -0.30 -6.06 18.08
N SER A 221 -0.62 -6.94 19.04
CA SER A 221 -2.00 -7.39 19.27
C SER A 221 -2.88 -6.26 19.79
N ASN A 222 -4.20 -6.35 19.61
CA ASN A 222 -5.13 -5.35 20.16
C ASN A 222 -4.95 -5.16 21.67
N GLU A 223 -4.78 -6.24 22.45
CA GLU A 223 -4.56 -6.16 23.90
C GLU A 223 -3.31 -5.36 24.24
N ALA A 224 -2.16 -5.71 23.64
CA ALA A 224 -0.91 -5.01 23.85
C ALA A 224 -0.99 -3.54 23.39
N TRP A 225 -1.76 -3.25 22.34
CA TRP A 225 -2.04 -1.89 21.89
C TRP A 225 -2.85 -1.09 22.91
N GLN A 226 -3.92 -1.66 23.48
CA GLN A 226 -4.67 -0.98 24.54
C GLN A 226 -3.83 -0.72 25.78
N ALA A 227 -2.95 -1.65 26.14
CA ALA A 227 -2.00 -1.46 27.23
C ALA A 227 -0.96 -0.37 26.92
N LEU A 228 -0.45 -0.31 25.68
CA LEU A 228 0.53 0.69 25.26
C LEU A 228 -0.02 2.12 25.37
N LYS A 229 -1.27 2.37 24.93
CA LYS A 229 -1.90 3.69 24.98
C LYS A 229 -2.15 4.22 26.39
N LYS A 230 -2.13 3.37 27.42
CA LYS A 230 -2.28 3.79 28.82
C LYS A 230 -0.98 4.34 29.42
N LYS A 231 0.15 4.16 28.73
CA LYS A 231 1.45 4.66 29.18
C LYS A 231 1.70 6.05 28.60
N PRO A 232 2.26 6.99 29.36
CA PRO A 232 2.70 8.26 28.80
C PRO A 232 3.78 8.01 27.74
N TYR A 233 3.66 8.70 26.60
CA TYR A 233 4.69 8.62 25.56
C TYR A 233 6.02 9.15 26.12
N THR A 234 7.08 8.37 25.97
CA THR A 234 8.42 8.71 26.46
C THR A 234 9.36 8.75 25.25
N ILE A 235 10.05 9.88 25.08
CA ILE A 235 11.04 10.07 24.01
C ILE A 235 12.28 9.23 24.35
N GLN A 236 12.73 8.38 23.43
CA GLN A 236 14.04 7.74 23.55
C GLN A 236 15.12 8.80 23.32
N GLN A 237 16.02 8.99 24.29
CA GLN A 237 17.19 9.82 24.06
C GLN A 237 17.99 9.22 22.90
N GLY A 238 18.26 10.03 21.87
CA GLY A 238 18.95 9.57 20.68
C GLY A 238 20.30 8.95 21.05
N VAL A 239 20.63 7.81 20.44
CA VAL A 239 21.96 7.22 20.52
C VAL A 239 22.92 8.27 19.95
N LYS A 240 23.74 8.89 20.80
CA LYS A 240 24.87 9.71 20.34
C LYS A 240 25.71 8.79 19.45
N ARG A 241 25.77 9.09 18.16
CA ARG A 241 26.76 8.47 17.26
C ARG A 241 28.13 8.92 17.77
N THR A 242 28.82 8.02 18.48
CA THR A 242 30.26 8.08 18.75
C THR A 242 31.04 7.73 17.50
#